data_AF-A0A9W3AE79-F1
#
_entry.id   AF-A0A9W3AE79-F1
#
_cell.length_a   1.000
_cell.length_b   1.000
_cell.length_c   1.000
_cell.angle_alpha   90.00
_cell.angle_beta   90.00
_cell.angle_gamma   90.00
#
_symmetry.space_group_name_H-M   'P 1'
#
loop_
_entity.id
_entity.type
_entity.pdbx_description
1 polymer ?
#
loop_
_entity_poly.entity_id
_entity_poly.type
_entity_poly.pdbx_seq_one_letter_code
_entity_poly.pdbx_strand_id
1 'polypeptide(L)'
;MKKASICKLCDKVCELLLEESNVQPVQTPVTVCGDIHGQFVTLNSLKLICRAHQLVNEGYKFMFDEKLVTVWSAPNYCYRCGNIAAVLSFSDPDHREAKLFRAVPDTFNRFELRILSLALFYSTMTSNMGI
;
A
#
# COMPACT_ATOMS: atom_id res chain seq x y z
N MET A 1 -7.76 18.73 8.53
CA MET A 1 -6.48 18.80 7.77
C MET A 1 -6.82 19.11 6.30
N LYS A 2 -6.20 20.10 5.66
CA LYS A 2 -6.60 20.57 4.31
C LYS A 2 -6.06 19.62 3.22
N LYS A 3 -6.84 19.33 2.17
CA LYS A 3 -6.50 18.46 1.02
C LYS A 3 -5.11 18.75 0.42
N ALA A 4 -4.76 20.04 0.29
CA ALA A 4 -3.47 20.47 -0.25
C ALA A 4 -2.25 20.06 0.61
N SER A 5 -2.41 19.94 1.92
CA SER A 5 -1.35 19.48 2.83
C SER A 5 -1.11 17.98 2.73
N ILE A 6 -2.18 17.22 2.45
CA ILE A 6 -2.12 15.75 2.29
C ILE A 6 -1.38 15.41 1.00
N CYS A 7 -1.67 16.08 -0.12
CA CYS A 7 -0.96 15.85 -1.38
C CYS A 7 0.55 16.06 -1.22
N LYS A 8 0.98 17.19 -0.62
CA LYS A 8 2.40 17.48 -0.38
C LYS A 8 3.09 16.44 0.49
N LEU A 9 2.39 15.92 1.50
CA LEU A 9 2.91 14.85 2.35
C LEU A 9 3.05 13.55 1.56
N CYS A 10 2.03 13.17 0.78
CA CYS A 10 2.08 11.99 -0.06
C CYS A 10 3.21 12.07 -1.09
N ASP A 11 3.41 13.21 -1.75
CA ASP A 11 4.48 13.41 -2.73
C ASP A 11 5.86 13.18 -2.10
N LYS A 12 6.08 13.75 -0.90
CA LYS A 12 7.34 13.59 -0.17
C LYS A 12 7.55 12.18 0.37
N VAL A 13 6.49 11.51 0.82
CA VAL A 13 6.56 10.09 1.23
C VAL A 13 6.82 9.20 0.02
N CYS A 14 6.25 9.50 -1.14
CA CYS A 14 6.55 8.77 -2.37
C CYS A 14 8.03 8.91 -2.69
N GLU A 15 8.56 10.13 -2.80
CA GLU A 15 9.99 10.41 -3.04
C GLU A 15 10.90 9.59 -2.12
N LEU A 16 10.66 9.62 -0.81
CA LEU A 16 11.43 8.84 0.16
C LEU A 16 11.30 7.32 -0.05
N LEU A 17 10.09 6.81 -0.25
CA LEU A 17 9.89 5.39 -0.53
C LEU A 17 10.44 4.97 -1.89
N LEU A 18 10.67 5.92 -2.80
CA LEU A 18 11.27 5.65 -4.10
C LEU A 18 12.80 5.51 -4.02
N GLU A 19 13.41 6.35 -3.19
CA GLU A 19 14.87 6.45 -3.04
C GLU A 19 15.42 5.42 -2.04
N GLU A 20 14.65 5.09 -1.01
CA GLU A 20 15.09 4.19 0.05
C GLU A 20 15.04 2.72 -0.39
N SER A 21 16.14 2.00 -0.16
CA SER A 21 16.16 0.55 -0.33
C SER A 21 15.16 -0.10 0.63
N ASN A 22 14.27 -0.93 0.07
CA ASN A 22 13.37 -1.79 0.84
C ASN A 22 14.10 -2.91 1.60
N VAL A 23 15.39 -3.12 1.31
CA VAL A 23 16.28 -4.02 2.04
C VAL A 23 17.47 -3.23 2.56
N GLN A 24 17.46 -2.98 3.87
CA GLN A 24 18.59 -2.33 4.53
C GLN A 24 19.59 -3.40 4.99
N PRO A 25 20.84 -3.39 4.52
CA PRO A 25 21.85 -4.32 4.99
C PRO A 25 22.17 -4.04 6.46
N VAL A 26 21.98 -5.04 7.31
CA VAL A 26 22.27 -4.96 8.75
C VAL A 26 23.56 -5.69 9.06
N GLN A 27 24.46 -5.05 9.82
CA GLN A 27 25.68 -5.70 10.29
C GLN A 27 25.37 -6.68 11.42
N THR A 28 25.94 -7.88 11.34
CA THR A 28 25.75 -8.92 12.35
C THR A 28 26.71 -8.75 13.52
N PRO A 29 26.35 -9.20 14.74
CA PRO A 29 25.11 -9.87 15.11
C PRO A 29 23.90 -8.92 15.22
N VAL A 30 22.76 -9.34 14.68
CA VAL A 30 21.51 -8.57 14.73
C VAL A 30 20.63 -9.11 15.84
N THR A 31 20.21 -8.24 16.76
CA THR A 31 19.16 -8.58 17.74
C THR A 31 17.84 -8.07 17.21
N VAL A 32 16.96 -8.97 16.80
CA VAL A 32 15.60 -8.62 16.34
C VAL A 32 14.71 -8.45 17.57
N CYS A 33 14.48 -7.21 17.99
CA CYS A 33 13.52 -6.88 19.02
C CYS A 33 12.10 -6.96 18.43
N GLY A 34 11.32 -7.96 18.85
CA GLY A 34 9.98 -8.27 18.31
C GLY A 34 8.86 -7.24 18.56
N ASP A 35 9.18 -6.06 19.09
CA ASP A 35 8.22 -5.03 19.52
C ASP A 35 8.38 -3.69 18.76
N ILE A 36 9.13 -3.66 17.66
CA ILE A 36 9.31 -2.38 16.92
C ILE A 36 7.97 -1.87 16.37
N HIS A 37 7.04 -2.74 15.98
CA HIS A 37 5.74 -2.32 15.45
C HIS A 37 4.82 -1.72 16.53
N GLY A 38 4.80 -2.27 17.74
CA GLY A 38 4.01 -1.73 18.86
C GLY A 38 4.61 -0.42 19.40
N GLN A 39 5.93 -0.39 19.55
CA GLN A 39 6.66 0.80 19.99
C GLN A 39 6.60 1.93 18.98
N PHE A 40 6.79 1.67 17.68
CA PHE A 40 6.77 2.73 16.67
C PHE A 40 5.42 3.46 16.62
N VAL A 41 4.31 2.71 16.68
CA VAL A 41 2.96 3.28 16.70
C VAL A 41 2.77 4.15 17.95
N THR A 42 3.20 3.66 19.12
CA THR A 42 3.08 4.38 20.40
C THR A 42 3.98 5.61 20.46
N LEU A 43 5.27 5.48 20.12
CA LEU A 43 6.27 6.53 20.15
C LEU A 43 5.91 7.71 19.22
N ASN A 44 5.34 7.42 18.07
CA ASN A 44 4.94 8.44 17.10
C ASN A 44 3.48 8.90 17.27
N SER A 45 2.80 8.47 18.34
CA SER A 45 1.39 8.81 18.60
C SER A 45 0.46 8.49 17.41
N LEU A 46 0.73 7.39 16.71
CA LEU A 46 -0.09 6.90 15.61
C LEU A 46 -1.17 5.95 16.14
N LYS A 47 -2.29 5.87 15.42
CA LYS A 47 -3.36 4.89 15.71
C LYS A 47 -3.27 3.63 14.84
N LEU A 48 -2.81 3.80 13.60
CA LEU A 48 -2.81 2.75 12.58
C LEU A 48 -1.73 3.03 11.54
N ILE A 49 -0.99 2.01 11.15
CA ILE A 49 -0.15 2.02 9.95
C ILE A 49 -0.91 1.36 8.81
N CYS A 50 -1.13 2.09 7.72
CA CYS A 50 -1.67 1.54 6.48
C CYS A 50 -0.53 1.30 5.50
N ARG A 51 -0.42 0.07 4.99
CA ARG A 51 0.56 -0.30 3.97
C ARG A 51 -0.10 -1.10 2.84
N ALA A 52 0.63 -1.22 1.73
CA ALA A 52 0.31 -2.12 0.63
C ALA A 52 1.51 -3.06 0.39
N HIS A 53 1.73 -3.45 -0.87
CA HIS A 53 2.96 -4.10 -1.37
C HIS A 53 3.15 -5.59 -1.05
N GLN A 54 2.24 -6.21 -0.29
CA GLN A 54 2.17 -7.67 -0.16
C GLN A 54 0.79 -8.14 -0.57
N LEU A 55 0.71 -9.18 -1.40
CA LEU A 55 -0.56 -9.76 -1.81
C LEU A 55 -1.33 -10.25 -0.58
N VAL A 56 -2.61 -9.87 -0.51
CA VAL A 56 -3.58 -10.36 0.46
C VAL A 56 -4.77 -10.90 -0.33
N ASN A 57 -5.07 -12.18 -0.16
CA ASN A 57 -6.09 -12.85 -0.97
C ASN A 57 -7.49 -12.29 -0.72
N GLU A 58 -7.75 -11.85 0.50
CA GLU A 58 -9.01 -11.27 0.97
C GLU A 58 -9.13 -9.76 0.64
N GLY A 59 -8.11 -9.17 0.01
CA GLY A 59 -8.05 -7.75 -0.34
C GLY A 59 -7.51 -6.85 0.77
N TYR A 60 -7.68 -7.19 2.05
CA TYR A 60 -7.00 -6.51 3.15
C TYR A 60 -6.82 -7.42 4.37
N LYS A 61 -5.84 -7.11 5.23
CA LYS A 61 -5.58 -7.87 6.47
C LYS A 61 -5.03 -6.97 7.57
N PHE A 62 -5.68 -7.02 8.73
CA PHE A 62 -5.17 -6.41 9.95
C PHE A 62 -4.19 -7.36 10.66
N MET A 63 -3.15 -6.79 11.27
CA MET A 63 -2.10 -7.48 12.00
C MET A 63 -1.71 -6.65 13.23
N PHE A 64 -1.06 -7.29 14.20
CA PHE A 64 -0.51 -6.64 15.40
C PHE A 64 -1.56 -5.84 16.18
N ASP A 65 -2.61 -6.52 16.66
CA ASP A 65 -3.74 -5.90 17.39
C ASP A 65 -4.41 -4.77 16.61
N GLU A 66 -4.59 -4.98 15.31
CA GLU A 66 -5.16 -4.01 14.37
C GLU A 66 -4.37 -2.70 14.22
N LYS A 67 -3.13 -2.63 14.70
CA LYS A 67 -2.25 -1.44 14.56
C LYS A 67 -1.56 -1.37 13.19
N LEU A 68 -1.59 -2.44 12.40
CA LEU A 68 -1.11 -2.48 11.02
C LEU A 68 -2.17 -3.07 10.11
N VAL A 69 -2.43 -2.43 8.97
CA VAL A 69 -3.26 -2.98 7.91
C VAL A 69 -2.50 -3.05 6.60
N THR A 70 -2.56 -4.21 5.95
CA THR A 70 -2.17 -4.36 4.54
C THR A 70 -3.41 -4.29 3.68
N VAL A 71 -3.45 -3.39 2.69
CA VAL A 71 -4.55 -3.24 1.72
C VAL A 71 -4.03 -3.56 0.32
N TRP A 72 -4.80 -4.33 -0.44
CA TRP A 72 -4.49 -4.79 -1.78
C TRP A 72 -5.62 -4.43 -2.74
N SER A 73 -5.34 -3.57 -3.72
CA SER A 73 -6.37 -2.99 -4.60
C SER A 73 -6.37 -3.55 -6.04
N ALA A 74 -5.64 -4.65 -6.31
CA ALA A 74 -5.57 -5.28 -7.63
C ALA A 74 -6.23 -6.67 -7.61
N PRO A 75 -7.50 -6.81 -8.04
CA PRO A 75 -8.21 -8.08 -7.98
C PRO A 75 -7.69 -9.02 -9.07
N ASN A 76 -7.71 -10.33 -8.82
CA ASN A 76 -7.12 -11.34 -9.68
C ASN A 76 -5.73 -10.93 -10.19
N TYR A 77 -4.82 -10.66 -9.27
CA TYR A 77 -3.48 -10.16 -9.57
C TYR A 77 -2.77 -11.03 -10.61
N CYS A 78 -2.16 -10.37 -11.59
CA CYS A 78 -1.57 -10.98 -12.78
C CYS A 78 -2.49 -11.99 -13.50
N TYR A 79 -3.81 -11.83 -13.40
CA TYR A 79 -4.84 -12.71 -13.95
C TYR A 79 -4.77 -14.18 -13.48
N ARG A 80 -4.04 -14.44 -12.39
CA ARG A 80 -3.70 -15.80 -11.94
C ARG A 80 -4.01 -16.07 -10.48
N CYS A 81 -3.97 -15.05 -9.64
CA CYS A 81 -4.03 -15.24 -8.19
C CYS A 81 -5.45 -15.47 -7.66
N GLY A 82 -6.49 -15.07 -8.39
CA GLY A 82 -7.89 -15.22 -7.95
C GLY A 82 -8.26 -14.40 -6.71
N ASN A 83 -7.38 -13.51 -6.24
CA ASN A 83 -7.61 -12.70 -5.05
C ASN A 83 -8.71 -11.65 -5.27
N ILE A 84 -9.33 -11.24 -4.17
CA ILE A 84 -10.22 -10.08 -4.08
C ILE A 84 -9.36 -8.83 -3.85
N ALA A 85 -9.90 -7.66 -4.18
CA ALA A 85 -9.29 -6.39 -3.88
C ALA A 85 -10.13 -5.57 -2.91
N ALA A 86 -9.48 -4.63 -2.22
CA ALA A 86 -10.10 -3.72 -1.29
C ALA A 86 -9.62 -2.28 -1.47
N VAL A 87 -10.48 -1.33 -1.11
CA VAL A 87 -10.10 0.04 -0.74
C VAL A 87 -10.52 0.26 0.70
N LEU A 88 -9.63 0.79 1.54
CA LEU A 88 -9.97 1.18 2.90
C LEU A 88 -10.35 2.67 2.91
N SER A 89 -11.60 2.95 3.26
CA SER A 89 -12.16 4.30 3.36
C SER A 89 -12.26 4.72 4.83
N PHE A 90 -11.92 5.97 5.12
CA PHE A 90 -12.01 6.54 6.46
C PHE A 90 -12.99 7.71 6.44
N SER A 91 -14.00 7.68 7.32
CA SER A 91 -14.89 8.82 7.57
C SER A 91 -14.25 9.76 8.58
N ASP A 92 -13.53 9.20 9.55
CA ASP A 92 -12.73 9.89 10.56
C ASP A 92 -11.64 8.91 11.07
N PRO A 93 -10.75 9.31 12.00
CA PRO A 93 -9.65 8.46 12.46
C PRO A 93 -10.07 7.14 13.11
N ASP A 94 -11.30 7.05 13.63
CA ASP A 94 -11.79 5.89 14.38
C ASP A 94 -12.77 5.06 13.54
N HIS A 95 -13.46 5.67 12.57
CA HIS A 95 -14.39 5.00 11.66
C HIS A 95 -13.78 4.72 10.29
N ARG A 96 -13.55 3.43 10.03
CA ARG A 96 -12.99 2.88 8.78
C ARG A 96 -13.88 1.80 8.20
N GLU A 97 -13.98 1.75 6.88
CA GLU A 97 -14.77 0.79 6.11
C GLU A 97 -13.92 0.21 4.97
N ALA A 98 -13.85 -1.12 4.88
CA ALA A 98 -13.22 -1.80 3.76
C ALA A 98 -14.25 -2.09 2.67
N LYS A 99 -14.03 -1.54 1.47
CA LYS A 99 -14.86 -1.76 0.28
C LYS A 99 -14.20 -2.81 -0.60
N LEU A 100 -14.81 -3.99 -0.68
CA LEU A 100 -14.31 -5.13 -1.46
C LEU A 100 -14.82 -5.12 -2.90
N PHE A 101 -13.98 -5.53 -3.85
CA PHE A 101 -14.33 -5.65 -5.25
C PHE A 101 -13.56 -6.79 -5.94
N ARG A 102 -14.19 -7.37 -6.97
CA ARG A 102 -13.66 -8.50 -7.74
C ARG A 102 -13.19 -8.06 -9.12
N ALA A 103 -12.41 -8.93 -9.77
CA ALA A 103 -12.00 -8.72 -11.14
C ALA A 103 -13.23 -8.74 -12.06
N VAL A 104 -13.25 -7.83 -13.02
CA VAL A 104 -14.25 -7.82 -14.09
C VAL A 104 -13.82 -8.83 -15.17
N PRO A 105 -14.76 -9.51 -15.86
CA PRO A 105 -14.41 -10.41 -16.95
C PRO A 105 -13.65 -9.68 -18.07
N ASP A 106 -12.67 -10.34 -18.68
CA ASP A 106 -11.81 -9.77 -19.73
C ASP A 106 -12.59 -9.33 -20.98
N THR A 107 -13.81 -9.84 -21.17
CA THR A 107 -14.71 -9.47 -22.27
C THR A 107 -15.16 -8.01 -22.22
N PHE A 108 -14.99 -7.33 -21.08
CA PHE A 108 -15.40 -5.93 -20.87
C PHE A 108 -14.26 -4.91 -21.03
N ASN A 109 -13.06 -5.30 -21.47
CA ASN A 109 -11.93 -4.37 -21.53
C ASN A 109 -11.03 -4.52 -22.77
N ARG A 110 -11.40 -3.83 -23.86
CA ARG A 110 -10.40 -3.33 -24.84
C ARG A 110 -10.17 -1.82 -24.76
N PHE A 111 -10.95 -1.11 -23.94
CA PHE A 111 -10.78 0.31 -23.67
C PHE A 111 -10.82 0.51 -22.15
N GLU A 112 -9.69 0.89 -21.55
CA GLU A 112 -9.52 1.34 -20.14
C GLU A 112 -9.14 0.37 -19.00
N LEU A 113 -8.43 -0.73 -19.23
CA LEU A 113 -7.56 -1.32 -18.16
C LEU A 113 -6.16 -0.69 -18.13
N ARG A 114 -6.10 0.65 -18.14
CA ARG A 114 -4.93 1.42 -17.69
C ARG A 114 -4.99 1.77 -16.20
N ILE A 115 -5.90 1.19 -15.43
CA ILE A 115 -5.74 1.10 -13.96
C ILE A 115 -4.97 -0.18 -13.63
N LEU A 116 -3.81 -0.30 -14.28
CA LEU A 116 -2.75 -1.18 -13.86
C LEU A 116 -2.11 -0.51 -12.65
N SER A 117 -2.44 -1.01 -11.46
CA SER A 117 -1.62 -1.01 -10.25
C SER A 117 -0.90 0.30 -9.89
N LEU A 118 -1.08 0.76 -8.65
CA LEU A 118 -0.05 1.62 -8.03
C LEU A 118 1.38 0.99 -8.05
N ALA A 119 1.53 -0.28 -8.50
CA ALA A 119 2.81 -0.92 -8.81
C ALA A 119 3.38 -0.67 -10.23
N LEU A 120 2.64 -0.05 -11.16
CA LEU A 120 3.11 0.28 -12.53
C LEU A 120 3.36 1.78 -12.75
N PHE A 121 3.02 2.63 -11.77
CA PHE A 121 3.41 4.04 -11.79
C PHE A 121 4.93 4.22 -11.87
N TYR A 122 5.68 3.21 -11.41
CA TYR A 122 7.14 3.18 -11.48
C TYR A 122 7.73 2.92 -12.87
N SER A 123 7.08 2.12 -13.71
CA SER A 123 7.66 1.72 -15.00
C SER A 123 7.49 2.79 -16.08
N THR A 124 6.59 3.76 -15.91
CA THR A 124 6.31 4.78 -16.92
C THR A 124 7.07 6.10 -16.66
N MET A 125 7.65 6.29 -15.47
CA MET A 125 8.54 7.44 -15.22
C MET A 125 9.95 7.28 -15.81
N THR A 126 10.36 6.07 -16.17
CA THR A 126 11.67 5.82 -16.83
C THR A 126 11.63 5.95 -18.35
N SER A 127 10.46 6.20 -18.97
CA SER A 127 10.33 6.23 -20.44
C SER A 127 10.19 7.64 -21.04
N ASN A 128 10.22 8.70 -20.23
CA ASN A 128 10.02 10.08 -20.72
C ASN A 128 11.07 11.09 -20.22
N MET A 129 12.24 10.65 -19.80
CA MET A 129 13.44 11.50 -19.79
C MET A 129 14.42 10.96 -20.83
N GLY A 130 14.24 11.44 -22.06
CA GLY A 130 15.29 11.38 -23.07
C GLY A 130 16.40 12.35 -22.67
N ILE A 131 17.43 11.81 -22.03
CA ILE A 131 18.84 12.20 -22.17
C ILE A 131 19.59 10.91 -22.50
#